data_AF-A0A7Y1UTS3-F1
#
_entry.id   AF-A0A7Y1UTS3-F1
#
_cell.length_a   1.000
_cell.length_b   1.000
_cell.length_c   1.000
_cell.angle_alpha   90.00
_cell.angle_beta   90.00
_cell.angle_gamma   90.00
#
_symmetry.space_group_name_H-M   'P 1'
#
loop_
_entity.id
_entity.type
_entity.pdbx_description
1 polymer ?
#
loop_
_entity_poly.entity_id
_entity_poly.type
_entity_poly.pdbx_seq_one_letter_code
_entity_poly.pdbx_strand_id
1 'polypeptide(L)'
;MASSQQESVNEVIDAVAHDGRRADAAELVAIMKQVTGEQPKVWSAGTIGFGSYYYRYKTGQEGDFFSVGFAPRRDKITLYIMSGLRGFEDILDRLGPHRASKSTVHIKRLSDLDRSALEDLIRECVAHIGKVEKELGAIPRMSDIPPRI
;
A
#
# COMPACT_ATOMS: atom_id res chain seq x y z
N MET A 1 29.73 -9.50 -8.12
CA MET A 1 28.33 -9.98 -8.15
C MET A 1 27.79 -9.85 -6.73
N ALA A 2 26.95 -8.85 -6.45
CA ALA A 2 26.34 -8.71 -5.13
C ALA A 2 25.09 -9.59 -5.09
N SER A 3 25.18 -10.72 -4.39
CA SER A 3 24.00 -11.52 -4.03
C SER A 3 23.04 -10.63 -3.26
N SER A 4 21.95 -10.23 -3.90
CA SER A 4 20.88 -9.45 -3.27
C SER A 4 20.12 -10.42 -2.37
N GLN A 5 20.46 -10.47 -1.08
CA GLN A 5 19.61 -11.15 -0.11
C GLN A 5 18.29 -10.38 -0.07
N GLN A 6 17.24 -11.00 -0.61
CA GLN A 6 15.91 -10.42 -0.62
C GLN A 6 15.26 -10.76 0.71
N GLU A 7 15.14 -9.75 1.56
CA GLU A 7 14.53 -9.88 2.89
C GLU A 7 13.11 -10.44 2.75
N SER A 8 12.79 -11.45 3.56
CA SER A 8 11.46 -12.02 3.62
C SER A 8 10.51 -11.11 4.40
N VAL A 9 9.21 -11.24 4.14
CA VAL A 9 8.17 -10.47 4.84
C VAL A 9 8.24 -10.69 6.36
N ASN A 10 8.54 -11.92 6.78
CA ASN A 10 8.67 -12.25 8.21
C ASN A 10 9.89 -11.56 8.82
N GLU A 11 11.04 -11.54 8.13
CA GLU A 11 12.23 -10.83 8.61
C GLU A 11 11.97 -9.32 8.78
N VAL A 12 11.26 -8.69 7.84
CA VAL A 12 10.84 -7.28 7.97
C VAL A 12 9.96 -7.06 9.21
N ILE A 13 9.01 -7.96 9.46
CA ILE A 13 8.09 -7.87 10.60
C ILE A 13 8.86 -8.10 11.90
N ASP A 14 9.70 -9.12 11.96
CA ASP A 14 10.48 -9.49 13.14
C ASP A 14 11.50 -8.41 13.52
N ALA A 15 12.01 -7.66 12.53
CA ALA A 15 12.88 -6.51 12.76
C ALA A 15 12.15 -5.29 13.37
N VAL A 16 10.81 -5.29 13.44
CA VAL A 16 10.05 -4.21 14.09
C VAL A 16 10.22 -4.27 15.60
N ALA A 17 11.00 -3.33 16.14
CA ALA A 17 11.35 -3.27 17.56
C ALA A 17 10.16 -3.07 18.51
N HIS A 18 9.09 -2.40 18.07
CA HIS A 18 7.92 -2.15 18.91
C HIS A 18 6.89 -3.27 18.76
N ASP A 19 6.66 -4.05 19.81
CA ASP A 19 5.80 -5.25 19.81
C ASP A 19 4.41 -5.00 19.24
N GLY A 20 3.72 -3.93 19.67
CA GLY A 20 2.41 -3.59 19.13
C GLY A 20 2.42 -3.30 17.63
N ARG A 21 3.49 -2.70 17.10
CA ARG A 21 3.59 -2.38 15.67
C ARG A 21 3.98 -3.60 14.86
N ARG A 22 4.74 -4.53 15.46
CA ARG A 22 5.03 -5.84 14.90
C ARG A 22 3.75 -6.66 14.75
N ALA A 23 2.92 -6.68 15.79
CA ALA A 23 1.59 -7.31 15.74
C ALA A 23 0.69 -6.66 14.67
N ASP A 24 0.61 -5.33 14.65
CA ASP A 24 -0.16 -4.61 13.64
C ASP A 24 0.35 -4.89 12.22
N ALA A 25 1.67 -5.02 12.02
CA ALA A 25 2.25 -5.35 10.73
C ALA A 25 1.85 -6.76 10.27
N ALA A 26 1.87 -7.75 11.16
CA ALA A 26 1.41 -9.10 10.85
C ALA A 26 -0.09 -9.14 10.50
N GLU A 27 -0.92 -8.38 11.24
CA GLU A 27 -2.35 -8.27 10.96
C GLU A 27 -2.62 -7.56 9.62
N LEU A 28 -1.90 -6.47 9.31
CA LEU A 28 -1.99 -5.80 8.02
C LEU A 28 -1.63 -6.73 6.86
N VAL A 29 -0.64 -7.61 7.02
CA VAL A 29 -0.34 -8.62 6.00
C VAL A 29 -1.52 -9.54 5.77
N ALA A 30 -2.16 -10.02 6.84
CA ALA A 30 -3.33 -10.89 6.72
C ALA A 30 -4.51 -10.18 6.04
N ILE A 31 -4.83 -8.95 6.46
CA ILE A 31 -5.91 -8.14 5.89
C ILE A 31 -5.66 -7.86 4.41
N MET A 32 -4.48 -7.33 4.07
CA MET A 32 -4.17 -6.98 2.67
C MET A 32 -4.14 -8.23 1.78
N LYS A 33 -3.59 -9.35 2.26
CA LYS A 33 -3.62 -10.62 1.52
C LYS A 33 -5.05 -11.09 1.27
N GLN A 34 -5.93 -11.01 2.27
CA GLN A 34 -7.32 -11.41 2.13
C GLN A 34 -8.09 -10.52 1.15
N VAL A 35 -7.92 -9.20 1.24
CA VAL A 35 -8.66 -8.24 0.40
C VAL A 35 -8.15 -8.25 -1.04
N THR A 36 -6.83 -8.35 -1.24
CA THR A 36 -6.21 -8.30 -2.57
C THR A 36 -6.18 -9.66 -3.28
N GLY A 37 -6.12 -10.76 -2.53
CA GLY A 37 -5.80 -12.09 -3.07
C GLY A 37 -4.33 -12.29 -3.44
N GLU A 38 -3.48 -11.28 -3.19
CA GLU A 38 -2.08 -11.25 -3.61
C GLU A 38 -1.12 -11.68 -2.49
N GLN A 39 0.02 -12.26 -2.86
CA GLN A 39 1.07 -12.55 -1.89
C GLN A 39 1.90 -11.29 -1.58
N PRO A 40 2.26 -11.07 -0.30
CA PRO A 40 3.11 -9.95 0.08
C PRO A 40 4.51 -10.11 -0.50
N LYS A 41 5.11 -8.99 -0.94
CA LYS A 41 6.52 -8.91 -1.33
C LYS A 41 7.20 -7.77 -0.57
N VAL A 42 8.48 -7.94 -0.25
CA VAL A 42 9.30 -6.87 0.31
C VAL A 42 9.84 -5.99 -0.82
N TRP A 43 9.60 -4.70 -0.68
CA TRP A 43 10.07 -3.62 -1.52
C TRP A 43 11.09 -2.77 -0.76
N SER A 44 11.51 -1.65 -1.35
CA SER A 44 12.54 -0.78 -0.78
C SER A 44 12.20 -0.30 0.63
N ALA A 45 13.24 -0.18 1.46
CA ALA A 45 13.17 0.30 2.83
C ALA A 45 12.15 -0.45 3.72
N GLY A 46 12.10 -1.79 3.62
CA GLY A 46 11.23 -2.62 4.45
C GLY A 46 9.74 -2.37 4.20
N THR A 47 9.38 -1.96 2.98
CA THR A 47 7.98 -1.75 2.59
C THR A 47 7.40 -3.08 2.15
N ILE A 48 6.23 -3.44 2.66
CA ILE A 48 5.53 -4.68 2.27
C ILE A 48 4.40 -4.28 1.31
N GLY A 49 4.45 -4.81 0.09
CA GLY A 49 3.52 -4.47 -0.99
C GLY A 49 2.75 -5.67 -1.53
N PHE A 50 1.58 -5.40 -2.08
CA PHE A 50 0.60 -6.36 -2.62
C PHE A 50 0.17 -5.93 -4.01
N GLY A 51 0.05 -6.92 -4.90
CA GLY A 51 -0.09 -6.69 -6.33
C GLY A 51 1.13 -5.99 -6.93
N SER A 52 1.12 -5.82 -8.24
CA SER A 52 2.11 -5.00 -8.93
C SER A 52 1.55 -4.45 -10.22
N TYR A 53 1.90 -3.22 -10.55
CA TYR A 53 1.64 -2.59 -11.83
C TYR A 53 2.95 -2.03 -12.39
N TYR A 54 3.05 -1.99 -13.72
CA TYR A 54 4.19 -1.42 -14.42
C TYR A 54 3.95 0.05 -14.74
N TYR A 55 4.92 0.93 -14.47
CA TYR A 55 4.82 2.36 -14.73
C TYR A 55 5.94 2.84 -15.65
N ARG A 56 5.65 3.89 -16.44
CA ARG A 56 6.63 4.66 -17.22
C ARG A 56 6.39 6.16 -17.06
N TYR A 57 7.42 6.92 -16.71
CA TYR A 57 7.43 8.38 -16.68
C TYR A 57 7.53 8.97 -18.09
N LYS A 58 7.08 10.22 -18.26
CA LYS A 58 7.22 10.98 -19.52
C LYS A 58 8.68 11.15 -19.97
N THR A 59 9.62 11.11 -19.02
CA THR A 59 11.07 11.18 -19.26
C THR A 59 11.68 9.84 -19.70
N GLY A 60 10.88 8.77 -19.83
CA GLY A 60 11.30 7.45 -20.29
C GLY A 60 11.73 6.47 -19.19
N GLN A 61 11.83 6.91 -17.94
CA GLN A 61 12.12 6.02 -16.81
C GLN A 61 10.92 5.11 -16.52
N GLU A 62 11.14 3.83 -16.25
CA GLU A 62 10.09 2.84 -16.03
C GLU A 62 10.46 1.85 -14.92
N GLY A 63 9.47 1.12 -14.42
CA GLY A 63 9.66 0.10 -13.41
C GLY A 63 8.36 -0.50 -12.91
N ASP A 64 8.47 -1.49 -12.03
CA ASP A 64 7.33 -2.08 -11.31
C ASP A 64 7.11 -1.36 -9.99
N PHE A 65 5.84 -1.28 -9.58
CA PHE A 65 5.46 -0.84 -8.25
C PHE A 65 4.28 -1.66 -7.71
N PHE A 66 4.12 -1.73 -6.40
CA PHE A 66 2.97 -2.42 -5.80
C PHE A 66 1.70 -1.58 -5.86
N SER A 67 0.54 -2.21 -5.85
CA SER A 67 -0.76 -1.52 -5.93
C SER A 67 -1.20 -0.93 -4.58
N VAL A 68 -0.99 -1.69 -3.52
CA VAL A 68 -1.24 -1.28 -2.13
C VAL A 68 -0.15 -1.88 -1.25
N GLY A 69 0.19 -1.20 -0.17
CA GLY A 69 1.21 -1.70 0.73
C GLY A 69 1.30 -0.90 2.01
N PHE A 70 2.22 -1.27 2.87
CA PHE A 70 2.50 -0.51 4.07
C PHE A 70 3.96 -0.61 4.47
N ALA A 71 4.37 0.28 5.36
CA ALA A 71 5.64 0.16 6.03
C ALA A 71 5.53 0.48 7.53
N PRO A 72 6.00 -0.43 8.41
CA PRO A 72 6.06 -0.19 9.85
C PRO A 72 7.29 0.67 10.18
N ARG A 73 7.11 2.00 10.18
CA ARG A 73 8.18 2.95 10.52
C ARG A 73 8.39 3.01 12.04
N ARG A 74 9.41 3.73 12.49
CA ARG A 74 9.80 3.84 13.92
C ARG A 74 8.71 4.43 14.82
N ASP A 75 7.89 5.33 14.32
CA ASP A 75 6.89 6.09 15.09
C ASP A 75 5.44 5.83 14.64
N LYS A 76 5.24 5.32 13.43
CA LYS A 76 3.94 5.16 12.78
C LYS A 76 3.94 4.01 11.80
N ILE A 77 2.75 3.60 11.36
CA ILE A 77 2.58 2.79 10.17
C ILE A 77 2.18 3.72 9.03
N THR A 78 2.81 3.55 7.87
CA THR A 78 2.44 4.27 6.65
C THR A 78 1.80 3.30 5.69
N LEU A 79 0.52 3.49 5.38
CA LEU A 79 -0.19 2.80 4.31
C LEU A 79 0.05 3.55 3.00
N TYR A 80 0.28 2.81 1.93
CA TYR A 80 0.47 3.30 0.57
C TYR A 80 -0.73 2.89 -0.27
N ILE A 81 -1.48 3.87 -0.76
CA ILE A 81 -2.71 3.73 -1.53
C ILE A 81 -2.42 4.31 -2.92
N MET A 82 -1.96 3.48 -3.87
CA MET A 82 -1.36 3.98 -5.11
C MET A 82 -2.37 4.52 -6.13
N SER A 83 -3.65 4.21 -5.95
CA SER A 83 -4.75 4.89 -6.64
C SER A 83 -4.91 6.37 -6.26
N GLY A 84 -4.21 6.82 -5.20
CA GLY A 84 -4.45 8.11 -4.56
C GLY A 84 -5.63 8.06 -3.59
N LEU A 85 -5.88 9.17 -2.90
CA LEU A 85 -6.93 9.25 -1.87
C LEU A 85 -8.15 10.10 -2.24
N ARG A 86 -8.12 10.72 -3.41
CA ARG A 86 -9.24 11.57 -3.82
C ARG A 86 -10.46 10.70 -4.12
N GLY A 87 -11.64 11.12 -3.67
CA GLY A 87 -12.87 10.34 -3.82
C GLY A 87 -13.01 9.21 -2.81
N PHE A 88 -12.14 9.16 -1.79
CA PHE A 88 -12.23 8.25 -0.65
C PHE A 88 -12.56 8.99 0.66
N GLU A 89 -13.06 10.22 0.58
CA GLU A 89 -13.34 11.09 1.73
C GLU A 89 -14.27 10.38 2.73
N ASP A 90 -15.37 9.78 2.27
CA ASP A 90 -16.31 9.03 3.12
C ASP A 90 -15.68 7.79 3.80
N ILE A 91 -14.69 7.18 3.15
CA ILE A 91 -13.96 6.03 3.72
C ILE A 91 -12.98 6.53 4.78
N LEU A 92 -12.27 7.62 4.49
CA LEU A 92 -11.29 8.23 5.40
C LEU A 92 -11.97 8.79 6.66
N ASP A 93 -13.15 9.39 6.54
CA ASP A 93 -13.92 9.91 7.67
C ASP A 93 -14.33 8.78 8.65
N ARG A 94 -14.68 7.60 8.12
CA ARG A 94 -14.99 6.42 8.94
C ARG A 94 -13.75 5.72 9.49
N LEU A 95 -12.60 5.86 8.84
CA LEU A 95 -11.40 5.08 9.14
C LEU A 95 -10.91 5.26 10.59
N GLY A 96 -11.16 6.42 11.20
CA GLY A 96 -10.64 6.76 12.53
C GLY A 96 -9.39 7.65 12.46
N PRO A 97 -8.63 7.80 13.57
CA PRO A 97 -7.53 8.76 13.65
C PRO A 97 -6.39 8.46 12.66
N HIS A 98 -6.19 9.36 11.70
CA HIS A 98 -5.15 9.22 10.69
C HIS A 98 -4.62 10.57 10.19
N ARG A 99 -3.50 10.54 9.46
CA ARG A 99 -3.03 11.68 8.65
C ARG A 99 -2.84 11.25 7.21
N ALA A 100 -3.64 11.83 6.31
CA ALA A 100 -3.57 11.57 4.87
C ALA A 100 -2.61 12.54 4.14
N SER A 101 -2.10 12.10 3.00
CA SER A 101 -1.37 12.89 1.99
C SER A 101 -1.90 12.52 0.60
N LYS A 102 -1.12 12.68 -0.48
CA LYS A 102 -1.58 12.38 -1.85
C LYS A 102 -1.98 10.90 -2.05
N SER A 103 -1.14 9.98 -1.59
CA SER A 103 -1.29 8.53 -1.79
C SER A 103 -0.86 7.72 -0.56
N THR A 104 -0.80 8.36 0.61
CA THR A 104 -0.39 7.71 1.85
C THR A 104 -1.29 8.07 3.00
N VAL A 105 -1.55 7.10 3.87
CA VAL A 105 -2.27 7.28 5.14
C VAL A 105 -1.34 6.88 6.28
N HIS A 106 -1.13 7.77 7.23
CA HIS A 106 -0.35 7.50 8.43
C HIS A 106 -1.26 7.18 9.60
N ILE A 107 -1.00 6.06 10.27
CA ILE A 107 -1.76 5.57 11.42
C ILE A 107 -0.80 5.25 12.56
N LYS A 108 -1.28 5.33 13.81
CA LYS A 108 -0.46 5.03 14.99
C LYS A 108 -0.47 3.53 15.32
N ARG A 109 -1.66 2.92 15.29
CA ARG A 109 -1.93 1.51 15.57
C ARG A 109 -3.21 1.07 14.85
N LEU A 110 -3.37 -0.23 14.60
CA LEU A 110 -4.57 -0.76 13.94
C LEU A 110 -5.83 -0.68 14.82
N SER A 111 -5.69 -0.85 16.13
CA SER A 111 -6.82 -0.89 17.07
C SER A 111 -7.61 0.42 17.16
N ASP A 112 -7.04 1.53 16.66
CA ASP A 112 -7.70 2.84 16.65
C ASP A 112 -8.58 3.01 15.40
N LEU A 113 -8.53 2.07 14.45
CA LEU A 113 -9.19 2.21 13.15
C LEU A 113 -10.46 1.36 13.04
N ASP A 114 -11.39 1.84 12.22
CA ASP A 114 -12.48 1.02 11.71
C ASP A 114 -11.93 0.04 10.67
N ARG A 115 -12.00 -1.26 11.00
CA ARG A 115 -11.53 -2.33 10.14
C ARG A 115 -12.26 -2.40 8.80
N SER A 116 -13.58 -2.18 8.80
CA SER A 116 -14.37 -2.21 7.56
C SER A 116 -13.96 -1.09 6.61
N ALA A 117 -13.74 0.12 7.14
CA ALA A 117 -13.26 1.25 6.36
C ALA A 117 -11.83 1.01 5.81
N LEU A 118 -10.96 0.37 6.59
CA LEU A 118 -9.63 -0.04 6.10
C LEU A 118 -9.72 -1.04 4.94
N GLU A 119 -10.57 -2.06 5.07
CA GLU A 119 -10.78 -3.06 4.03
C GLU A 119 -11.39 -2.43 2.76
N ASP A 120 -12.34 -1.51 2.91
CA ASP A 120 -12.93 -0.73 1.81
C ASP A 120 -11.85 0.09 1.09
N LEU A 121 -10.99 0.79 1.84
CA LEU A 121 -9.91 1.61 1.29
C LEU A 121 -8.94 0.77 0.44
N ILE A 122 -8.56 -0.40 0.94
CA ILE A 122 -7.67 -1.33 0.22
C ILE A 122 -8.36 -1.85 -1.04
N ARG A 123 -9.63 -2.26 -0.93
CA ARG A 123 -10.42 -2.82 -2.03
C ARG A 123 -10.62 -1.82 -3.16
N GLU A 124 -11.03 -0.60 -2.82
CA GLU A 124 -11.22 0.48 -3.79
C GLU A 124 -9.91 0.85 -4.49
N CYS A 125 -8.79 0.83 -3.76
CA CYS A 125 -7.48 1.08 -4.35
C CYS A 125 -7.11 0.05 -5.42
N VAL A 126 -7.25 -1.24 -5.10
CA VAL A 126 -6.92 -2.34 -6.03
C VAL A 126 -7.88 -2.35 -7.21
N ALA A 127 -9.18 -2.14 -6.96
CA ALA A 127 -10.19 -2.06 -8.01
C ALA A 127 -9.92 -0.91 -8.98
N HIS A 128 -9.50 0.25 -8.48
CA HIS A 128 -9.16 1.39 -9.32
C HIS A 128 -7.93 1.12 -10.18
N ILE A 129 -6.84 0.60 -9.59
CA ILE A 129 -5.62 0.26 -10.34
C ILE A 129 -5.93 -0.77 -11.44
N GLY A 130 -6.69 -1.83 -11.11
CA GLY A 130 -7.07 -2.84 -12.10
C GLY A 130 -8.00 -2.33 -13.20
N LYS A 131 -8.80 -1.26 -12.96
CA LYS A 131 -9.57 -0.58 -14.01
C LYS A 131 -8.64 0.23 -14.92
N VAL A 132 -7.74 1.01 -14.32
CA VAL A 132 -6.78 1.84 -15.06
C VAL A 132 -5.86 0.99 -15.95
N GLU A 133 -5.39 -0.17 -15.47
CA GLU A 133 -4.62 -1.13 -16.27
C GLU A 133 -5.40 -1.70 -17.47
N LYS A 134 -6.71 -1.94 -17.31
CA LYS A 134 -7.58 -2.45 -18.38
C LYS A 134 -7.92 -1.36 -19.41
N GLU A 135 -8.15 -0.14 -18.95
CA GLU A 135 -8.55 0.99 -19.81
C GLU A 135 -7.40 1.56 -20.62
N LEU A 136 -6.19 1.60 -20.06
CA LEU A 136 -5.00 2.12 -20.74
C LEU A 136 -4.29 1.08 -21.63
N GLY A 137 -4.69 -0.18 -21.57
CA GLY A 137 -3.81 -1.28 -21.97
C GLY A 137 -2.63 -1.41 -21.00
N ALA A 138 -1.85 -2.49 -21.14
CA ALA A 138 -0.99 -3.10 -20.11
C ALA A 138 0.07 -2.24 -19.37
N ILE A 139 0.11 -0.92 -19.52
CA ILE A 139 1.08 -0.04 -18.84
C ILE A 139 0.44 1.30 -18.46
N PRO A 140 -0.09 1.47 -17.23
CA PRO A 140 -0.49 2.78 -16.73
C PRO A 140 0.75 3.65 -16.46
N ARG A 141 0.79 4.87 -17.00
CA ARG A 141 1.85 5.83 -16.59
C ARG A 141 1.51 6.35 -15.20
N MET A 142 2.52 6.55 -14.33
CA MET A 142 2.31 7.22 -13.02
C MET A 142 1.72 8.64 -13.20
N SER A 143 1.95 9.27 -14.36
CA SER A 143 1.34 10.54 -14.75
C SER A 143 -0.06 10.43 -15.37
N ASP A 144 -0.50 9.22 -15.71
CA ASP A 144 -1.78 8.91 -16.38
C ASP A 144 -2.80 8.32 -15.39
N ILE A 145 -2.43 8.12 -14.11
CA ILE A 145 -3.41 8.05 -13.01
C ILE A 145 -3.78 9.51 -12.71
N PRO A 146 -4.90 10.04 -13.27
CA PRO A 146 -5.28 11.40 -12.95
C PRO A 146 -5.48 11.48 -11.43
N PRO A 147 -5.05 12.55 -10.73
CA PRO A 147 -5.75 12.88 -9.49
C PRO A 147 -7.23 12.91 -9.89
N ARG A 148 -8.13 12.24 -9.16
CA ARG A 148 -9.55 12.30 -9.50
C ARG A 148 -9.91 13.79 -9.79
N ILE A 149 -10.83 14.04 -10.70
CA ILE A 149 -11.46 15.36 -10.92
C ILE A 149 -12.89 15.36 -10.38
#